data_AF-A0A0S7ZFW3-F1
#
_entry.id   AF-A0A0S7ZFW3-F1
#
_cell.length_a   1.000
_cell.length_b   1.000
_cell.length_c   1.000
_cell.angle_alpha   90.00
_cell.angle_beta   90.00
_cell.angle_gamma   90.00
#
_symmetry.space_group_name_H-M   'P 1'
#
loop_
_entity.id
_entity.type
_entity.pdbx_description
1 polymer ?
#
loop_
_entity_poly.entity_id
_entity_poly.type
_entity_poly.pdbx_seq_one_letter_code
_entity_poly.pdbx_strand_id
1 'polypeptide(L)'
;MFAALLDEGRAQSNAVQEVLDTLSTDALFGAGRFLVRYPDSAEVVIRVARARMRRDSTTAELRQALAYRGHFNDAYEVIARSHWRAPDYANWGAQRLFGGLAEFGAFPADTVDEVLNEWLDEDWGAGASTGLRWWAARRDTGAINRFLELGERTIQSAPSLGVAAADTGFVRWVIRMASAHLALAQGDTTGALGQLEVIRPWPAATFVHTLRLTRAQLLAATGQDREAAEILDQMSQLELAPDPLDVIWVLERARINERLGKYDKAIRDYSYVMDAWRSADALLRPFVEEARAAVARLAGEPRG
;
A
#
# COMPACT_ATOMS: atom_id res chain seq x y z
N MET A 1 -23.89 -7.04 -17.93
CA MET A 1 -23.53 -5.66 -17.54
C MET A 1 -22.06 -5.54 -17.17
N PHE A 2 -21.56 -6.24 -16.13
CA PHE A 2 -20.13 -6.23 -15.77
C PHE A 2 -19.18 -6.65 -16.91
N ALA A 3 -19.54 -7.63 -17.73
CA ALA A 3 -18.71 -8.04 -18.87
C ALA A 3 -18.50 -6.94 -19.94
N ALA A 4 -19.45 -6.00 -20.09
CA ALA A 4 -19.31 -4.88 -21.03
C ALA A 4 -18.47 -3.73 -20.46
N LEU A 5 -18.30 -3.67 -19.14
CA LEU A 5 -17.41 -2.71 -18.47
C LEU A 5 -15.95 -3.11 -18.64
N LEU A 6 -15.67 -4.42 -18.66
CA LEU A 6 -14.30 -4.98 -18.70
C LEU A 6 -13.76 -5.23 -20.13
N ASP A 7 -14.55 -4.92 -21.16
CA ASP A 7 -14.13 -5.01 -22.57
C ASP A 7 -13.43 -3.72 -22.99
N GLU A 8 -12.11 -3.74 -23.23
CA GLU A 8 -11.29 -2.57 -23.59
C GLU A 8 -11.92 -1.70 -24.69
N GLY A 9 -12.53 -2.32 -25.71
CA GLY A 9 -13.13 -1.60 -26.84
C GLY A 9 -14.43 -0.85 -26.50
N ARG A 10 -15.08 -1.22 -25.39
CA ARG A 10 -16.36 -0.65 -24.92
C ARG A 10 -16.24 0.05 -23.57
N ALA A 11 -15.17 -0.21 -22.83
CA ALA A 11 -14.90 0.32 -21.51
C ALA A 11 -14.70 1.83 -21.50
N GLN A 12 -14.50 2.49 -22.65
CA GLN A 12 -14.46 3.95 -22.81
C GLN A 12 -15.69 4.53 -23.55
N SER A 13 -16.70 3.71 -23.81
CA SER A 13 -17.88 4.15 -24.56
C SER A 13 -18.82 5.06 -23.74
N ASN A 14 -19.58 5.90 -24.46
CA ASN A 14 -20.68 6.68 -23.89
C ASN A 14 -21.73 5.79 -23.23
N ALA A 15 -21.98 4.59 -23.76
CA ALA A 15 -22.91 3.62 -23.18
C ALA A 15 -22.51 3.20 -21.76
N VAL A 16 -21.21 3.04 -21.49
CA VAL A 16 -20.73 2.79 -20.12
C VAL A 16 -20.96 4.01 -19.23
N GLN A 17 -20.78 5.22 -19.76
CA GLN A 17 -21.01 6.45 -18.99
C GLN A 17 -22.48 6.59 -18.59
N GLU A 18 -23.41 6.37 -19.53
CA GLU A 18 -24.85 6.37 -19.29
C GLU A 18 -25.23 5.36 -18.19
N VAL A 19 -24.68 4.14 -18.23
CA VAL A 19 -24.91 3.15 -17.17
C VAL A 19 -24.43 3.67 -15.82
N LEU A 20 -23.19 4.18 -15.71
CA LEU A 20 -22.68 4.73 -14.45
C LEU A 20 -23.54 5.88 -13.91
N ASP A 21 -24.07 6.72 -14.81
CA ASP A 21 -24.91 7.86 -14.48
C ASP A 21 -26.33 7.47 -14.00
N THR A 22 -26.74 6.21 -14.20
CA THR A 22 -27.99 5.65 -13.63
C THR A 22 -27.83 4.90 -12.31
N LEU A 23 -26.61 4.47 -11.95
CA LEU A 23 -26.36 3.72 -10.72
C LEU A 23 -26.55 4.57 -9.46
N SER A 24 -26.95 3.96 -8.34
CA SER A 24 -26.98 4.63 -7.03
C SER A 24 -25.56 4.85 -6.47
N THR A 25 -25.42 5.72 -5.48
CA THR A 25 -24.15 5.91 -4.75
C THR A 25 -23.66 4.60 -4.12
N ASP A 26 -24.55 3.81 -3.51
CA ASP A 26 -24.20 2.52 -2.92
C ASP A 26 -23.75 1.49 -3.97
N ALA A 27 -24.40 1.47 -5.13
CA ALA A 27 -24.00 0.60 -6.23
C ALA A 27 -22.62 0.98 -6.76
N LEU A 28 -22.32 2.28 -6.89
CA LEU A 28 -20.98 2.74 -7.25
C LEU A 28 -19.95 2.40 -6.18
N PHE A 29 -20.28 2.54 -4.89
CA PHE A 29 -19.39 2.16 -3.80
C PHE A 29 -19.02 0.68 -3.86
N GLY A 30 -20.05 -0.18 -3.95
CA GLY A 30 -19.87 -1.62 -4.04
C GLY A 30 -19.05 -2.02 -5.27
N ALA A 31 -19.35 -1.43 -6.43
CA ALA A 31 -18.58 -1.67 -7.65
C ALA A 31 -17.12 -1.22 -7.50
N GLY A 32 -16.87 -0.04 -6.92
CA GLY A 32 -15.52 0.48 -6.68
C GLY A 32 -14.68 -0.44 -5.81
N ARG A 33 -15.23 -0.96 -4.70
CA ARG A 33 -14.52 -1.90 -3.80
C ARG A 33 -14.11 -3.20 -4.49
N PHE A 34 -14.90 -3.69 -5.44
CA PHE A 34 -14.59 -4.91 -6.17
C PHE A 34 -13.59 -4.65 -7.31
N LEU A 35 -13.83 -3.60 -8.10
CA LEU A 35 -13.07 -3.33 -9.33
C LEU A 35 -11.64 -2.84 -9.08
N VAL A 36 -11.38 -2.21 -7.93
CA VAL A 36 -10.06 -1.64 -7.64
C VAL A 36 -8.93 -2.67 -7.68
N ARG A 37 -9.14 -3.88 -7.14
CA ARG A 37 -8.14 -4.97 -7.19
C ARG A 37 -8.28 -5.87 -8.41
N TYR A 38 -9.30 -5.67 -9.24
CA TYR A 38 -9.42 -6.41 -10.49
C TYR A 38 -8.33 -5.94 -11.46
N PRO A 39 -7.66 -6.83 -12.22
CA PRO A 39 -6.68 -6.43 -13.23
C PRO A 39 -7.41 -5.87 -14.46
N ASP A 40 -7.94 -4.68 -14.32
CA ASP A 40 -8.68 -3.97 -15.34
C ASP A 40 -7.77 -2.95 -16.03
N SER A 41 -7.29 -3.33 -17.21
CA SER A 41 -6.46 -2.52 -18.09
C SER A 41 -7.16 -1.27 -18.64
N ALA A 42 -8.49 -1.21 -18.57
CA ALA A 42 -9.28 -0.06 -19.02
C ALA A 42 -9.59 0.95 -17.90
N GLU A 43 -9.14 0.67 -16.66
CA GLU A 43 -9.26 1.54 -15.50
C GLU A 43 -10.69 2.02 -15.19
N VAL A 44 -11.67 1.16 -15.43
CA VAL A 44 -13.10 1.36 -15.11
C VAL A 44 -13.28 1.80 -13.66
N VAL A 45 -12.46 1.30 -12.73
CA VAL A 45 -12.52 1.73 -11.33
C VAL A 45 -12.34 3.24 -11.17
N ILE A 46 -11.48 3.88 -11.94
CA ILE A 46 -11.29 5.35 -11.90
C ILE A 46 -12.57 6.04 -12.38
N ARG A 47 -13.22 5.50 -13.42
CA ARG A 47 -14.49 6.04 -13.93
C ARG A 47 -15.61 5.91 -12.90
N VAL A 48 -15.73 4.75 -12.24
CA VAL A 48 -16.68 4.50 -11.16
C VAL A 48 -16.44 5.48 -10.01
N ALA A 49 -15.19 5.67 -9.60
CA ALA A 49 -14.83 6.59 -8.53
C ALA A 49 -15.11 8.07 -8.90
N ARG A 50 -14.83 8.49 -10.14
CA ARG A 50 -15.19 9.83 -10.64
C ARG A 50 -16.70 10.04 -10.68
N ALA A 51 -17.47 9.04 -11.11
CA ALA A 51 -18.93 9.10 -11.11
C ALA A 51 -19.49 9.24 -9.68
N ARG A 52 -18.87 8.55 -8.71
CA ARG A 52 -19.23 8.67 -7.30
C ARG A 52 -18.94 10.07 -6.76
N MET A 53 -17.72 10.56 -6.96
CA MET A 53 -17.29 11.89 -6.51
C MET A 53 -18.25 12.99 -7.00
N ARG A 54 -18.77 12.89 -8.23
CA ARG A 54 -19.76 13.84 -8.75
C ARG A 54 -21.09 13.85 -7.98
N ARG A 55 -21.46 12.75 -7.31
CA ARG A 55 -22.74 12.61 -6.59
C ARG A 55 -22.65 13.04 -5.12
N ASP A 56 -21.60 12.62 -4.41
CA ASP A 56 -21.49 12.83 -2.97
C ASP A 56 -20.27 13.68 -2.56
N SER A 57 -19.53 14.23 -3.54
CA SER A 57 -18.32 15.02 -3.34
C SER A 57 -17.20 14.31 -2.57
N THR A 58 -17.32 12.99 -2.35
CA THR A 58 -16.30 12.21 -1.67
C THR A 58 -15.15 11.89 -2.62
N THR A 59 -13.92 12.15 -2.17
CA THR A 59 -12.71 11.94 -2.96
C THR A 59 -11.95 10.66 -2.58
N ALA A 60 -12.39 9.96 -1.53
CA ALA A 60 -11.67 8.83 -0.93
C ALA A 60 -11.45 7.65 -1.89
N GLU A 61 -12.49 7.25 -2.63
CA GLU A 61 -12.40 6.19 -3.63
C GLU A 61 -11.58 6.63 -4.84
N LEU A 62 -11.67 7.90 -5.23
CA LEU A 62 -10.95 8.40 -6.40
C LEU A 62 -9.44 8.42 -6.15
N ARG A 63 -8.98 8.97 -5.02
CA ARG A 63 -7.56 8.95 -4.66
C ARG A 63 -7.02 7.53 -4.54
N GLN A 64 -7.81 6.59 -3.99
CA GLN A 64 -7.40 5.18 -3.88
C GLN A 64 -7.33 4.50 -5.24
N ALA A 65 -8.32 4.70 -6.11
CA ALA A 65 -8.32 4.12 -7.46
C ALA A 65 -7.16 4.64 -8.31
N LEU A 66 -6.91 5.95 -8.27
CA LEU A 66 -5.78 6.59 -8.95
C LEU A 66 -4.46 6.02 -8.45
N ALA A 67 -4.24 6.01 -7.13
CA ALA A 67 -3.02 5.47 -6.56
C ALA A 67 -2.84 3.99 -6.88
N TYR A 68 -3.87 3.16 -6.75
CA TYR A 68 -3.78 1.73 -7.06
C TYR A 68 -3.35 1.47 -8.51
N ARG A 69 -3.87 2.27 -9.44
CA ARG A 69 -3.54 2.21 -10.88
C ARG A 69 -2.25 2.94 -11.26
N GLY A 70 -1.54 3.53 -10.29
CA GLY A 70 -0.25 4.15 -10.52
C GLY A 70 -0.31 5.58 -11.03
N HIS A 71 -1.46 6.26 -10.94
CA HIS A 71 -1.60 7.71 -11.22
C HIS A 71 -1.29 8.50 -9.95
N PHE A 72 -0.03 8.49 -9.53
CA PHE A 72 0.40 9.04 -8.24
C PHE A 72 0.29 10.57 -8.20
N ASN A 73 0.59 11.25 -9.31
CA ASN A 73 0.42 12.71 -9.40
C ASN A 73 -1.05 13.10 -9.23
N ASP A 74 -1.95 12.47 -10.00
CA ASP A 74 -3.39 12.73 -9.89
C ASP A 74 -3.93 12.37 -8.49
N ALA A 75 -3.49 11.24 -7.92
CA ALA A 75 -3.89 10.85 -6.58
C ALA A 75 -3.46 11.90 -5.55
N TYR A 76 -2.25 12.45 -5.67
CA TYR A 76 -1.76 13.52 -4.81
C TYR A 76 -2.57 14.81 -4.97
N GLU A 77 -2.88 15.24 -6.19
CA GLU A 77 -3.69 16.44 -6.40
C GLU A 77 -5.07 16.32 -5.72
N VAL A 78 -5.65 15.11 -5.72
CA VAL A 78 -6.90 14.83 -5.03
C VAL A 78 -6.72 14.87 -3.50
N ILE A 79 -5.62 14.33 -2.98
CA ILE A 79 -5.28 14.40 -1.53
C ILE A 79 -5.07 15.85 -1.09
N ALA A 80 -4.31 16.63 -1.85
CA ALA A 80 -3.91 18.01 -1.53
C ALA A 80 -5.09 18.99 -1.42
N ARG A 81 -6.26 18.65 -2.00
CA ARG A 81 -7.51 19.42 -1.87
C ARG A 81 -8.25 19.18 -0.54
N SER A 82 -7.75 18.27 0.30
CA SER A 82 -8.33 17.96 1.60
C SER A 82 -7.41 18.41 2.75
N HIS A 83 -7.92 18.45 3.98
CA HIS A 83 -7.14 18.75 5.18
C HIS A 83 -6.29 17.55 5.64
N TRP A 84 -5.69 16.81 4.70
CA TRP A 84 -5.08 15.49 4.93
C TRP A 84 -3.92 15.47 5.92
N ARG A 85 -3.25 16.62 6.13
CA ARG A 85 -2.18 16.77 7.12
C ARG A 85 -2.70 16.87 8.55
N ALA A 86 -3.95 17.30 8.74
CA ALA A 86 -4.50 17.51 10.07
C ALA A 86 -4.57 16.19 10.87
N PRO A 87 -4.28 16.23 12.18
CA PRO A 87 -4.22 15.09 13.10
C PRO A 87 -5.64 14.60 13.46
N ASP A 88 -6.41 14.19 12.45
CA ASP A 88 -7.78 13.70 12.60
C ASP A 88 -7.86 12.27 12.05
N TYR A 89 -8.52 11.39 12.80
CA TYR A 89 -8.83 10.02 12.39
C TYR A 89 -9.49 9.96 11.00
N ALA A 90 -10.32 10.96 10.66
CA ALA A 90 -10.94 11.08 9.34
C ALA A 90 -9.92 11.15 8.19
N ASN A 91 -8.70 11.62 8.47
CA ASN A 91 -7.62 11.75 7.50
C ASN A 91 -6.68 10.55 7.44
N TRP A 92 -6.81 9.56 8.32
CA TRP A 92 -5.89 8.41 8.37
C TRP A 92 -5.79 7.69 7.01
N GLY A 93 -6.91 7.55 6.28
CA GLY A 93 -6.88 6.99 4.92
C GLY A 93 -6.03 7.78 3.93
N ALA A 94 -5.92 9.10 4.11
CA ALA A 94 -5.09 10.01 3.33
C ALA A 94 -3.62 9.91 3.75
N GLN A 95 -3.36 9.93 5.06
CA GLN A 95 -2.01 9.85 5.63
C GLN A 95 -1.33 8.52 5.27
N ARG A 96 -2.06 7.40 5.37
CA ARG A 96 -1.60 6.08 4.90
C ARG A 96 -1.24 6.12 3.41
N LEU A 97 -2.11 6.72 2.60
CA LEU A 97 -1.89 6.79 1.16
C LEU A 97 -0.65 7.64 0.85
N PHE A 98 -0.47 8.76 1.55
CA PHE A 98 0.74 9.57 1.45
C PHE A 98 2.01 8.77 1.78
N GLY A 99 2.02 8.04 2.90
CA GLY A 99 3.15 7.16 3.27
C GLY A 99 3.46 6.12 2.19
N GLY A 100 2.42 5.43 1.68
CA GLY A 100 2.57 4.47 0.58
C GLY A 100 3.15 5.10 -0.69
N LEU A 101 2.64 6.26 -1.10
CA LEU A 101 3.14 6.99 -2.28
C LEU A 101 4.58 7.51 -2.10
N ALA A 102 4.94 7.92 -0.88
CA ALA A 102 6.29 8.37 -0.55
C ALA A 102 7.34 7.25 -0.75
N GLU A 103 6.98 5.99 -0.47
CA GLU A 103 7.87 4.84 -0.71
C GLU A 103 8.22 4.63 -2.18
N PHE A 104 7.37 5.08 -3.10
CA PHE A 104 7.63 5.03 -4.54
C PHE A 104 8.35 6.27 -5.07
N GLY A 105 8.66 7.25 -4.22
CA GLY A 105 9.25 8.51 -4.65
C GLY A 105 8.28 9.41 -5.42
N ALA A 106 6.97 9.30 -5.14
CA ALA A 106 5.97 10.19 -5.72
C ALA A 106 6.14 11.67 -5.27
N PHE A 107 6.92 11.89 -4.21
CA PHE A 107 7.17 13.20 -3.60
C PHE A 107 8.67 13.47 -3.48
N PRO A 108 9.09 14.76 -3.53
CA PRO A 108 10.43 15.15 -3.12
C PRO A 108 10.71 14.71 -1.68
N ALA A 109 11.93 14.23 -1.42
CA ALA A 109 12.30 13.70 -0.10
C ALA A 109 12.10 14.73 1.03
N ASP A 110 12.46 15.99 0.78
CA ASP A 110 12.33 17.08 1.76
C ASP A 110 10.86 17.32 2.16
N THR A 111 9.92 17.16 1.21
CA THR A 111 8.48 17.27 1.49
C THR A 111 7.97 16.11 2.34
N VAL A 112 8.48 14.89 2.10
CA VAL A 112 8.13 13.73 2.92
C VAL A 112 8.70 13.89 4.33
N ASP A 113 9.97 14.29 4.44
CA ASP A 113 10.62 14.58 5.72
C ASP A 113 9.84 15.65 6.51
N GLU A 114 9.46 16.76 5.88
CA GLU A 114 8.68 17.83 6.50
C GLU A 114 7.35 17.32 7.07
N VAL A 115 6.56 16.61 6.25
CA VAL A 115 5.24 16.09 6.66
C VAL A 115 5.33 15.04 7.75
N LEU A 116 6.29 14.12 7.65
CA LEU A 116 6.46 13.08 8.66
C LEU A 116 6.96 13.66 10.00
N ASN A 117 7.77 14.72 9.96
CA ASN A 117 8.16 15.44 11.18
C ASN A 117 6.99 16.23 11.77
N GLU A 118 6.17 16.88 10.93
CA GLU A 118 4.93 17.54 11.35
C GLU A 118 4.01 16.54 12.10
N TRP A 119 3.78 15.34 11.55
CA TRP A 119 3.02 14.28 12.22
C TRP A 119 3.73 13.57 13.37
N LEU A 120 5.04 13.76 13.52
CA LEU A 120 5.73 13.27 14.69
C LEU A 120 5.48 14.21 15.86
N ASP A 121 5.38 15.51 15.58
CA ASP A 121 5.11 16.54 16.57
C ASP A 121 3.60 16.70 16.85
N GLU A 122 2.73 16.37 15.88
CA GLU A 122 1.27 16.46 15.92
C GLU A 122 0.62 15.06 15.76
N ASP A 123 -0.49 14.74 16.44
CA ASP A 123 -1.15 13.40 16.41
C ASP A 123 -0.46 12.24 17.15
N TRP A 124 0.40 12.54 18.12
CA TRP A 124 1.04 11.51 18.96
C TRP A 124 1.88 10.51 18.12
N GLY A 125 2.30 10.92 16.92
CA GLY A 125 3.04 10.08 15.98
C GLY A 125 2.17 9.13 15.15
N ALA A 126 0.84 9.17 15.23
CA ALA A 126 0.01 8.20 14.50
C ALA A 126 0.22 8.28 12.98
N GLY A 127 0.17 9.48 12.40
CA GLY A 127 0.50 9.70 10.98
C GLY A 127 1.95 9.34 10.64
N ALA A 128 2.90 9.67 11.53
CA ALA A 128 4.33 9.39 11.35
C ALA A 128 4.65 7.89 11.28
N SER A 129 3.80 7.02 11.87
CA SER A 129 3.97 5.56 11.81
C SER A 129 3.92 5.02 10.37
N THR A 130 3.26 5.74 9.46
CA THR A 130 3.19 5.39 8.04
C THR A 130 4.53 5.59 7.31
N GLY A 131 5.43 6.41 7.89
CA GLY A 131 6.74 6.73 7.34
C GLY A 131 7.89 5.83 7.82
N LEU A 132 7.64 4.86 8.70
CA LEU A 132 8.70 4.03 9.30
C LEU A 132 9.55 3.29 8.25
N ARG A 133 8.91 2.71 7.22
CA ARG A 133 9.62 2.03 6.13
C ARG A 133 10.41 3.01 5.26
N TRP A 134 9.87 4.21 5.06
CA TRP A 134 10.54 5.28 4.32
C TRP A 134 11.81 5.77 5.03
N TRP A 135 11.74 6.04 6.34
CA TRP A 135 12.93 6.38 7.14
C TRP A 135 13.94 5.23 7.18
N ALA A 136 13.48 3.99 7.32
CA ALA A 136 14.36 2.82 7.33
C ALA A 136 15.14 2.65 6.01
N ALA A 137 14.47 2.83 4.87
CA ALA A 137 15.11 2.77 3.55
C ALA A 137 16.22 3.83 3.38
N ARG A 138 16.07 4.98 4.04
CA ARG A 138 17.04 6.08 4.05
C ARG A 138 18.10 5.96 5.16
N ARG A 139 17.99 4.93 6.01
CA ARG A 139 18.81 4.76 7.22
C ARG A 139 18.72 5.93 8.19
N ASP A 140 17.58 6.63 8.21
CA ASP A 140 17.34 7.70 9.16
C ASP A 140 16.98 7.13 10.54
N THR A 141 18.03 6.73 11.27
CA THR A 141 17.89 6.22 12.64
C THR A 141 17.47 7.32 13.60
N GLY A 142 17.73 8.59 13.30
CA GLY A 142 17.38 9.74 14.15
C GLY A 142 15.87 9.93 14.24
N ALA A 143 15.19 9.95 13.09
CA ALA A 143 13.74 10.07 13.04
C ALA A 143 13.02 8.88 13.71
N ILE A 144 13.51 7.65 13.47
CA ILE A 144 12.94 6.45 14.09
C ILE A 144 13.15 6.44 15.61
N ASN A 145 14.31 6.90 16.11
CA ASN A 145 14.54 7.04 17.55
C ASN A 145 13.61 8.08 18.19
N ARG A 146 13.43 9.25 17.57
CA ARG A 146 12.46 10.26 18.05
C ARG A 146 11.04 9.68 18.13
N PHE A 147 10.65 8.87 17.15
CA PHE A 147 9.38 8.16 17.15
C PHE A 147 9.23 7.20 18.34
N LEU A 148 10.27 6.39 18.61
CA LEU A 148 10.29 5.46 19.74
C LEU A 148 10.19 6.22 21.07
N GLU A 149 10.96 7.29 21.25
CA GLU A 149 10.94 8.14 22.45
C GLU A 149 9.57 8.79 22.69
N LEU A 150 8.90 9.23 21.61
CA LEU A 150 7.54 9.75 21.71
C LEU A 150 6.57 8.66 22.20
N GLY A 151 6.61 7.48 21.59
CA GLY A 151 5.76 6.35 22.00
C GLY A 151 5.98 5.95 23.47
N GLU A 152 7.23 5.89 23.92
CA GLU A 152 7.57 5.58 25.31
C GLU A 152 7.04 6.64 26.28
N ARG A 153 7.21 7.94 25.97
CA ARG A 153 6.66 9.04 26.77
C ARG A 153 5.13 8.98 26.85
N THR A 154 4.47 8.66 25.75
CA THR A 154 3.00 8.48 25.70
C THR A 154 2.56 7.37 26.63
N ILE A 155 3.23 6.21 26.60
CA ILE A 155 2.94 5.09 27.50
C ILE A 155 3.17 5.46 28.97
N GLN A 156 4.26 6.17 29.28
CA GLN A 156 4.60 6.58 30.64
C GLN A 156 3.58 7.59 31.20
N SER A 157 3.05 8.47 30.36
CA SER A 157 2.09 9.52 30.73
C SER A 157 0.63 9.04 30.71
N ALA A 158 0.36 7.88 30.11
CA ALA A 158 -0.99 7.34 29.98
C ALA A 158 -1.77 7.23 31.31
N PRO A 159 -1.17 6.78 32.44
CA PRO A 159 -1.89 6.68 33.71
C PRO A 159 -2.35 8.03 34.26
N SER A 160 -1.55 9.09 34.12
CA SER A 160 -1.90 10.43 34.62
C SER A 160 -2.93 11.14 33.74
N LEU A 161 -3.05 10.74 32.47
CA LEU A 161 -4.00 11.28 31.51
C LEU A 161 -5.32 10.49 31.43
N GLY A 162 -5.45 9.40 32.21
CA GLY A 162 -6.64 8.55 32.18
C GLY A 162 -6.86 7.83 30.84
N VAL A 163 -5.79 7.62 30.08
CA VAL A 163 -5.84 6.95 28.77
C VAL A 163 -6.16 5.47 28.95
N ALA A 164 -7.02 4.93 28.08
CA ALA A 164 -7.45 3.55 28.19
C ALA A 164 -6.30 2.56 27.92
N ALA A 165 -6.34 1.40 28.58
CA ALA A 165 -5.33 0.35 28.39
C ALA A 165 -5.23 -0.11 26.93
N ALA A 166 -6.35 -0.14 26.20
CA ALA A 166 -6.39 -0.50 24.78
C ALA A 166 -5.53 0.44 23.91
N ASP A 167 -5.58 1.75 24.18
CA ASP A 167 -4.81 2.76 23.44
C ASP A 167 -3.31 2.58 23.70
N THR A 168 -2.92 2.32 24.95
CA THR A 168 -1.52 2.02 25.28
C THR A 168 -1.04 0.70 24.64
N GLY A 169 -1.94 -0.27 24.44
CA GLY A 169 -1.65 -1.52 23.74
C GLY A 169 -1.31 -1.28 22.27
N PHE A 170 -2.09 -0.43 21.59
CA PHE A 170 -1.81 -0.02 20.22
C PHE A 170 -0.47 0.71 20.12
N VAL A 171 -0.20 1.68 20.99
CA VAL A 171 1.10 2.41 20.99
C VAL A 171 2.27 1.44 21.19
N ARG A 172 2.18 0.47 22.12
CA ARG A 172 3.21 -0.57 22.29
C ARG A 172 3.40 -1.41 21.04
N TRP A 173 2.31 -1.73 20.34
CA TRP A 173 2.37 -2.47 19.08
C TRP A 173 3.11 -1.66 18.02
N VAL A 174 2.83 -0.37 17.88
CA VAL A 174 3.51 0.54 16.94
C VAL A 174 4.99 0.72 17.28
N ILE A 175 5.35 0.84 18.56
CA ILE A 175 6.76 0.90 19.01
C ILE A 175 7.53 -0.35 18.56
N ARG A 176 6.95 -1.54 18.69
CA ARG A 176 7.60 -2.78 18.21
C ARG A 176 7.84 -2.76 16.71
N MET A 177 6.91 -2.20 15.93
CA MET A 177 7.13 -1.99 14.50
C MET A 177 8.30 -1.04 14.24
N ALA A 178 8.36 0.08 14.96
CA ALA A 178 9.42 1.07 14.82
C ALA A 178 10.79 0.48 15.19
N SER A 179 10.89 -0.33 16.24
CA SER A 179 12.13 -1.04 16.60
C SER A 179 12.62 -1.96 15.49
N ALA A 180 11.72 -2.68 14.81
CA ALA A 180 12.09 -3.53 13.70
C ALA A 180 12.64 -2.72 12.52
N HIS A 181 12.03 -1.57 12.24
CA HIS A 181 12.51 -0.64 11.21
C HIS A 181 13.82 0.05 11.60
N LEU A 182 14.06 0.32 12.88
CA LEU A 182 15.34 0.81 13.38
C LEU A 182 16.47 -0.20 13.12
N ALA A 183 16.22 -1.48 13.42
CA ALA A 183 17.18 -2.54 13.13
C ALA A 183 17.51 -2.60 11.62
N LEU A 184 16.49 -2.46 10.75
CA LEU A 184 16.72 -2.35 9.30
C LEU A 184 17.53 -1.12 8.92
N ALA A 185 17.22 0.06 9.47
CA ALA A 185 17.95 1.29 9.23
C ALA A 185 19.43 1.18 9.62
N GLN A 186 19.74 0.37 10.64
CA GLN A 186 21.09 0.06 11.11
C GLN A 186 21.79 -1.04 10.30
N GLY A 187 21.09 -1.70 9.38
CA GLY A 187 21.59 -2.84 8.61
C GLY A 187 21.52 -4.18 9.33
N ASP A 188 20.90 -4.26 10.51
CA ASP A 188 20.69 -5.51 11.26
C ASP A 188 19.46 -6.26 10.72
N THR A 189 19.67 -6.97 9.62
CA THR A 189 18.61 -7.76 8.97
C THR A 189 18.12 -8.90 9.85
N THR A 190 19.02 -9.54 10.61
CA THR A 190 18.69 -10.66 11.50
C THR A 190 17.83 -10.18 12.67
N GLY A 191 18.23 -9.09 13.33
CA GLY A 191 17.47 -8.50 14.42
C GLY A 191 16.11 -7.98 13.95
N ALA A 192 16.05 -7.36 12.77
CA ALA A 192 14.78 -6.94 12.18
C ALA A 192 13.84 -8.12 11.90
N LEU A 193 14.34 -9.21 11.30
CA LEU A 193 13.54 -10.42 11.04
C LEU A 193 12.99 -11.03 12.33
N GLY A 194 13.84 -11.17 13.36
CA GLY A 194 13.43 -11.69 14.67
C GLY A 194 12.34 -10.84 15.34
N GLN A 195 12.43 -9.51 15.20
CA GLN A 195 11.41 -8.59 15.70
C GLN A 195 10.10 -8.69 14.89
N LEU A 196 10.18 -8.71 13.55
CA LEU A 196 9.00 -8.81 12.68
C LEU A 196 8.22 -10.11 12.88
N GLU A 197 8.91 -11.22 13.17
CA GLU A 197 8.28 -12.53 13.39
C GLU A 197 7.36 -12.56 14.61
N VAL A 198 7.74 -11.87 15.69
CA VAL A 198 6.99 -11.91 16.96
C VAL A 198 5.87 -10.86 17.03
N ILE A 199 5.81 -9.92 16.08
CA ILE A 199 4.72 -8.94 16.01
C ILE A 199 3.44 -9.64 15.58
N ARG A 200 2.49 -9.75 16.52
CA ARG A 200 1.14 -10.24 16.24
C ARG A 200 0.34 -9.14 15.52
N PRO A 201 -0.51 -9.49 14.54
CA PRO A 201 -1.44 -8.53 13.94
C PRO A 201 -2.30 -7.87 15.01
N TRP A 202 -2.37 -6.54 15.00
CA TRP A 202 -3.32 -5.82 15.84
C TRP A 202 -4.71 -5.84 15.17
N PRO A 203 -5.81 -6.13 15.89
CA PRO A 203 -7.16 -6.10 15.32
C PRO A 203 -7.44 -4.75 14.64
N ALA A 204 -8.00 -4.78 13.43
CA ALA A 204 -8.30 -3.60 12.61
C ALA A 204 -7.08 -2.75 12.16
N ALA A 205 -5.83 -3.14 12.44
CA ALA A 205 -4.67 -2.42 11.93
C ALA A 205 -4.45 -2.72 10.44
N THR A 206 -4.64 -1.70 9.60
CA THR A 206 -4.48 -1.79 8.15
C THR A 206 -3.01 -1.92 7.71
N PHE A 207 -2.05 -1.63 8.60
CA PHE A 207 -0.60 -1.67 8.33
C PHE A 207 0.04 -3.06 8.46
N VAL A 208 -0.70 -4.07 8.91
CA VAL A 208 -0.18 -5.44 9.01
C VAL A 208 0.33 -5.94 7.65
N HIS A 209 -0.23 -5.44 6.55
CA HIS A 209 0.21 -5.77 5.21
C HIS A 209 1.65 -5.30 4.91
N THR A 210 2.01 -4.07 5.28
CA THR A 210 3.34 -3.51 4.99
C THR A 210 4.42 -4.23 5.79
N LEU A 211 4.17 -4.57 7.06
CA LEU A 211 5.08 -5.38 7.86
C LEU A 211 5.34 -6.76 7.24
N ARG A 212 4.28 -7.42 6.77
CA ARG A 212 4.38 -8.74 6.15
C ARG A 212 5.13 -8.67 4.82
N LEU A 213 4.94 -7.60 4.05
CA LEU A 213 5.68 -7.35 2.81
C LEU A 213 7.17 -7.18 3.11
N THR A 214 7.51 -6.30 4.06
CA THR A 214 8.90 -6.11 4.51
C THR A 214 9.52 -7.43 4.97
N ARG A 215 8.81 -8.21 5.79
CA ARG A 215 9.30 -9.53 6.24
C ARG A 215 9.56 -10.48 5.07
N ALA A 216 8.62 -10.59 4.13
CA ALA A 216 8.78 -11.45 2.97
C ALA A 216 9.97 -11.03 2.09
N GLN A 217 10.16 -9.71 1.88
CA GLN A 217 11.29 -9.18 1.13
C GLN A 217 12.64 -9.49 1.81
N LEU A 218 12.71 -9.36 3.14
CA LEU A 218 13.93 -9.68 3.90
C LEU A 218 14.24 -11.18 3.84
N LEU A 219 13.24 -12.05 4.03
CA LEU A 219 13.40 -13.50 3.89
C LEU A 219 13.88 -13.87 2.48
N ALA A 220 13.29 -13.27 1.44
CA ALA A 220 13.74 -13.46 0.08
C ALA A 220 15.20 -13.01 -0.14
N ALA A 221 15.57 -11.84 0.41
CA ALA A 221 16.93 -11.32 0.32
C ALA A 221 17.97 -12.19 1.03
N THR A 222 17.57 -12.96 2.05
CA THR A 222 18.42 -13.93 2.76
C THR A 222 18.35 -15.35 2.20
N GLY A 223 17.67 -15.55 1.06
CA GLY A 223 17.55 -16.85 0.39
C GLY A 223 16.49 -17.79 0.96
N GLN A 224 15.64 -17.31 1.88
CA GLN A 224 14.54 -18.04 2.49
C GLN A 224 13.24 -17.93 1.65
N ASP A 225 13.36 -18.20 0.34
CA ASP A 225 12.26 -17.99 -0.63
C ASP A 225 10.99 -18.78 -0.32
N ARG A 226 11.10 -19.96 0.31
CA ARG A 226 9.92 -20.78 0.67
C ARG A 226 9.07 -20.10 1.75
N GLU A 227 9.71 -19.61 2.81
CA GLU A 227 9.02 -18.89 3.89
C GLU A 227 8.45 -17.57 3.39
N ALA A 228 9.20 -16.85 2.53
CA ALA A 228 8.70 -15.65 1.86
C ALA A 228 7.44 -15.96 1.03
N ALA A 229 7.44 -17.05 0.26
CA ALA A 229 6.28 -17.47 -0.52
C ALA A 229 5.06 -17.78 0.36
N GLU A 230 5.24 -18.42 1.50
CA GLU A 230 4.14 -18.72 2.44
C GLU A 230 3.48 -17.44 2.97
N ILE A 231 4.28 -16.41 3.29
CA ILE A 231 3.74 -15.11 3.71
C ILE A 231 2.96 -14.45 2.57
N LEU A 232 3.46 -14.51 1.35
CA LEU A 232 2.88 -13.84 0.18
C LEU A 232 1.64 -14.57 -0.40
N ASP A 233 1.57 -15.90 -0.25
CA ASP A 233 0.40 -16.70 -0.64
C ASP A 233 -0.80 -16.47 0.29
N GLN A 234 -0.57 -15.97 1.52
CA GLN A 234 -1.62 -15.61 2.49
C GLN A 234 -2.32 -14.26 2.16
N MET A 235 -2.35 -13.83 0.90
CA MET A 235 -3.02 -12.58 0.51
C MET A 235 -4.54 -12.75 0.52
N SER A 236 -5.14 -12.55 1.69
CA SER A 236 -6.60 -12.48 1.88
C SER A 236 -7.00 -11.02 2.13
N GLN A 237 -7.10 -10.22 1.07
CA GLN A 237 -7.33 -8.77 1.14
C GLN A 237 -8.70 -8.33 0.61
N LEU A 238 -9.79 -8.96 1.06
CA LEU A 238 -11.12 -8.37 0.86
C LEU A 238 -11.49 -7.35 1.96
N GLU A 239 -10.77 -7.34 3.08
CA GLU A 239 -11.14 -6.55 4.26
C GLU A 239 -10.42 -5.19 4.36
N LEU A 240 -9.25 -5.02 3.73
CA LEU A 240 -8.45 -3.80 3.82
C LEU A 240 -8.69 -2.85 2.64
N ALA A 241 -8.58 -1.54 2.90
CA ALA A 241 -8.60 -0.53 1.86
C ALA A 241 -7.45 -0.78 0.86
N PRO A 242 -7.68 -0.66 -0.46
CA PRO A 242 -6.65 -0.82 -1.48
C PRO A 242 -5.44 0.06 -1.22
N ASP A 243 -4.26 -0.47 -1.56
CA ASP A 243 -2.97 0.21 -1.44
C ASP A 243 -2.15 -0.05 -2.70
N PRO A 244 -1.43 0.94 -3.27
CA PRO A 244 -0.46 0.68 -4.35
C PRO A 244 0.59 -0.38 -3.98
N LEU A 245 0.92 -0.55 -2.70
CA LEU A 245 1.79 -1.63 -2.23
C LEU A 245 1.21 -3.03 -2.44
N ASP A 246 -0.11 -3.18 -2.62
CA ASP A 246 -0.73 -4.46 -2.97
C ASP A 246 -0.20 -4.96 -4.33
N VAL A 247 0.10 -4.07 -5.29
CA VAL A 247 0.68 -4.45 -6.58
C VAL A 247 2.14 -4.86 -6.43
N ILE A 248 2.90 -4.21 -5.55
CA ILE A 248 4.25 -4.64 -5.18
C ILE A 248 4.23 -6.00 -4.49
N TRP A 249 3.26 -6.28 -3.63
CA TRP A 249 3.11 -7.61 -3.05
C TRP A 249 2.96 -8.68 -4.12
N VAL A 250 2.13 -8.43 -5.14
CA VAL A 250 1.95 -9.36 -6.27
C VAL A 250 3.25 -9.50 -7.06
N LEU A 251 3.99 -8.41 -7.30
CA LEU A 251 5.29 -8.44 -7.96
C LEU A 251 6.32 -9.29 -7.19
N GLU A 252 6.43 -9.11 -5.87
CA GLU A 252 7.33 -9.92 -5.04
C GLU A 252 6.92 -11.40 -5.06
N ARG A 253 5.62 -11.68 -5.03
CA ARG A 253 5.10 -13.04 -5.16
C ARG A 253 5.47 -13.66 -6.51
N ALA A 254 5.44 -12.88 -7.59
CA ALA A 254 5.86 -13.32 -8.91
C ALA A 254 7.35 -13.71 -8.92
N ARG A 255 8.21 -12.81 -8.43
CA ARG A 255 9.68 -13.02 -8.34
C ARG A 255 10.04 -14.26 -7.54
N ILE A 256 9.41 -14.45 -6.39
CA ILE A 256 9.65 -15.62 -5.52
C ILE A 256 9.14 -16.90 -6.18
N ASN A 257 7.94 -16.89 -6.77
CA ASN A 257 7.42 -18.05 -7.48
C ASN A 257 8.30 -18.43 -8.68
N GLU A 258 8.86 -17.46 -9.39
CA GLU A 258 9.84 -17.71 -10.46
C GLU A 258 11.09 -18.42 -9.92
N ARG A 259 11.72 -17.91 -8.85
CA ARG A 259 12.89 -18.57 -8.23
C ARG A 259 12.60 -19.97 -7.70
N LEU A 260 11.36 -20.22 -7.28
CA LEU A 260 10.90 -21.54 -6.82
C LEU A 260 10.46 -22.47 -7.96
N GLY A 261 10.58 -22.06 -9.24
CA GLY A 261 10.19 -22.87 -10.39
C GLY A 261 8.67 -22.94 -10.64
N LYS A 262 7.88 -22.13 -9.94
CA LYS A 262 6.41 -22.09 -10.06
C LYS A 262 5.98 -21.14 -11.18
N TYR A 263 6.43 -21.39 -12.39
CA TYR A 263 6.33 -20.45 -13.52
C TYR A 263 4.91 -20.03 -13.88
N ASP A 264 3.92 -20.93 -13.83
CA ASP A 264 2.53 -20.56 -14.10
C ASP A 264 1.98 -19.55 -13.08
N LYS A 265 2.38 -19.64 -11.80
CA LYS A 265 2.02 -18.63 -10.79
C LYS A 265 2.74 -17.32 -11.10
N ALA A 266 4.04 -17.38 -11.38
CA ALA A 266 4.84 -16.19 -11.68
C ALA A 266 4.31 -15.42 -12.89
N ILE A 267 4.00 -16.10 -14.00
CA ILE A 267 3.43 -15.48 -15.20
C ILE A 267 2.12 -14.77 -14.89
N ARG A 268 1.21 -15.39 -14.12
CA ARG A 268 -0.07 -14.76 -13.74
C ARG A 268 0.15 -13.50 -12.92
N ASP A 269 1.06 -13.54 -11.95
CA ASP A 269 1.33 -12.42 -11.06
C ASP A 269 2.05 -11.27 -11.79
N TYR A 270 3.02 -11.56 -12.66
CA TYR A 270 3.63 -10.53 -13.51
C TYR A 270 2.61 -9.92 -14.49
N SER A 271 1.72 -10.73 -15.08
CA SER A 271 0.65 -10.23 -15.96
C SER A 271 -0.29 -9.30 -15.20
N TYR A 272 -0.63 -9.63 -13.96
CA TYR A 272 -1.43 -8.76 -13.09
C TYR A 272 -0.78 -7.38 -12.89
N VAL A 273 0.54 -7.34 -12.63
CA VAL A 273 1.28 -6.07 -12.47
C VAL A 273 1.24 -5.25 -13.75
N MET A 274 1.44 -5.90 -14.91
CA MET A 274 1.36 -5.24 -16.22
C MET A 274 -0.03 -4.63 -16.46
N ASP A 275 -1.10 -5.34 -16.12
CA ASP A 275 -2.47 -4.85 -16.31
C ASP A 275 -2.82 -3.74 -15.31
N ALA A 276 -2.43 -3.90 -14.04
CA ALA A 276 -2.72 -2.94 -12.98
C ALA A 276 -2.05 -1.57 -13.22
N TRP A 277 -0.84 -1.57 -13.80
CA TRP A 277 -0.03 -0.36 -14.05
C TRP A 277 0.21 -0.08 -15.54
N ARG A 278 -0.68 -0.57 -16.41
CA ARG A 278 -0.58 -0.37 -17.86
C ARG A 278 -0.46 1.10 -18.27
N SER A 279 -1.20 1.98 -17.58
CA SER A 279 -1.26 3.42 -17.83
C SER A 279 -0.62 4.25 -16.72
N ALA A 280 0.19 3.63 -15.86
CA ALA A 280 0.77 4.28 -14.70
C ALA A 280 1.78 5.39 -15.03
N ASP A 281 2.04 6.24 -14.04
CA ASP A 281 3.08 7.28 -14.10
C ASP A 281 4.45 6.70 -14.46
N ALA A 282 5.29 7.54 -15.07
CA ALA A 282 6.60 7.13 -15.57
C ALA A 282 7.51 6.51 -14.50
N LEU A 283 7.33 6.89 -13.24
CA LEU A 283 8.07 6.37 -12.09
C LEU A 283 7.85 4.85 -11.88
N LEU A 284 6.73 4.30 -12.35
CA LEU A 284 6.39 2.87 -12.21
C LEU A 284 6.82 2.03 -13.41
N ARG A 285 7.30 2.64 -14.49
CA ARG A 285 7.77 1.92 -15.70
C ARG A 285 8.79 0.82 -15.41
N PRO A 286 9.78 0.98 -14.51
CA PRO A 286 10.74 -0.09 -14.24
C PRO A 286 10.08 -1.40 -13.80
N PHE A 287 9.01 -1.33 -12.98
CA PHE A 287 8.29 -2.52 -12.52
C PHE A 287 7.48 -3.18 -13.64
N VAL A 288 6.86 -2.37 -14.51
CA VAL A 288 6.08 -2.87 -15.66
C VAL A 288 7.00 -3.53 -16.68
N GLU A 289 8.16 -2.93 -16.97
CA GLU A 289 9.12 -3.51 -17.91
C GLU A 289 9.78 -4.77 -17.36
N GLU A 290 10.05 -4.83 -16.06
CA GLU A 290 10.48 -6.07 -15.41
C GLU A 290 9.45 -7.18 -15.60
N ALA A 291 8.18 -6.90 -15.28
CA ALA A 291 7.10 -7.88 -15.41
C ALA A 291 6.93 -8.35 -16.87
N ARG A 292 6.99 -7.42 -17.83
CA ARG A 292 6.95 -7.72 -19.27
C ARG A 292 8.09 -8.63 -19.70
N ALA A 293 9.32 -8.31 -19.29
CA ALA A 293 10.49 -9.10 -19.62
C ALA A 293 10.42 -10.50 -19.00
N ALA A 294 9.92 -10.62 -17.77
CA ALA A 294 9.74 -11.91 -17.09
C ALA A 294 8.69 -12.78 -17.80
N VAL A 295 7.53 -12.22 -18.17
CA VAL A 295 6.51 -12.97 -18.93
C VAL A 295 7.06 -13.46 -20.27
N ALA A 296 7.77 -12.60 -21.01
CA ALA A 296 8.35 -12.97 -22.31
C ALA A 296 9.38 -14.12 -22.17
N ARG A 297 10.23 -14.08 -21.14
CA ARG A 297 11.20 -15.14 -20.82
C ARG A 297 10.48 -16.45 -20.48
N LEU A 298 9.57 -16.42 -19.52
CA LEU A 298 8.93 -17.62 -18.98
C LEU A 298 7.93 -18.28 -19.95
N ALA A 299 7.35 -17.51 -20.88
CA ALA A 299 6.49 -18.06 -21.93
C ALA A 299 7.28 -18.76 -23.05
N GLY A 300 8.56 -18.43 -23.23
CA GLY A 300 9.43 -19.02 -24.24
C GLY A 300 10.19 -20.28 -23.79
N GLU A 301 10.19 -20.60 -22.51
CA GLU A 301 10.90 -21.78 -21.98
C GLU A 301 10.10 -23.08 -22.21
N PRO A 302 10.73 -24.17 -22.70
CA PRO A 302 10.09 -25.47 -22.80
C PRO A 302 9.68 -25.95 -21.40
N ARG A 303 8.39 -26.18 -21.21
CA ARG A 303 7.86 -26.75 -19.96
C ARG A 303 8.21 -28.24 -19.93
N GLY A 304 9.29 -28.58 -19.23
CA GLY A 304 9.75 -29.94 -18.97
C GLY A 304 8.85 -30.69 -17.99
#